data_AF-A0A847NJ66-F1
#
_entry.id   AF-A0A847NJ66-F1
#
_cell.length_a   1.000
_cell.length_b   1.000
_cell.length_c   1.000
_cell.angle_alpha   90.00
_cell.angle_beta   90.00
_cell.angle_gamma   90.00
#
_symmetry.space_group_name_H-M   'P 1'
#
loop_
_entity.id
_entity.type
_entity.pdbx_description
1 polymer ?
#
loop_
_entity_poly.entity_id
_entity_poly.type
_entity_poly.pdbx_seq_one_letter_code
_entity_poly.pdbx_strand_id
1 'polypeptide(L)'
;MSSFNQRTKTSNELIGLLSNYYWNTSEIKDMNQIVHFEYGYETHIDYSVQNKLRLRQSRTAKHIRFAPDFLVFRTDKENSDFLLEYKVTKTPRYKFGNKQWNYGQIEADALENYLNLLSMGICVAVVIYCPYHSRPLLCGIPDRTWIYGGRQSTFSSSGSGTDYYNIDLSVIPEFSSFMKSYLGIPLDTTDNLLNKGFFNLLKNNPLLGTTHARSSTYNNPRYSTGFNWTGK
;
A
#
# COMPACT_ATOMS: atom_id res chain seq x y z
N MET A 1 -3.24 -2.88 -25.17
CA MET A 1 -2.48 -3.31 -23.98
C MET A 1 -3.49 -3.58 -22.87
N SER A 2 -3.51 -4.77 -22.26
CA SER A 2 -4.55 -5.14 -21.28
C SER A 2 -4.44 -4.31 -19.99
N SER A 3 -5.57 -3.94 -19.39
CA SER A 3 -5.65 -3.16 -18.15
C SER A 3 -5.01 -3.87 -16.95
N PHE A 4 -4.95 -5.21 -16.97
CA PHE A 4 -4.27 -6.05 -15.99
C PHE A 4 -2.76 -5.77 -15.95
N ASN A 5 -2.10 -5.77 -17.11
CA ASN A 5 -0.66 -5.49 -17.22
C ASN A 5 -0.28 -4.09 -16.75
N GLN A 6 -1.20 -3.12 -16.77
CA GLN A 6 -0.94 -1.77 -16.28
C GLN A 6 -0.93 -1.70 -14.76
N ARG A 7 -1.81 -2.45 -14.07
CA ARG A 7 -1.91 -2.43 -12.60
C ARG A 7 -0.73 -3.07 -11.92
N THR A 8 -0.35 -4.26 -12.37
CA THR A 8 0.85 -4.95 -11.89
C THR A 8 2.07 -4.04 -12.07
N LYS A 9 2.18 -3.36 -13.22
CA LYS A 9 3.25 -2.37 -13.44
C LYS A 9 3.21 -1.20 -12.44
N THR A 10 2.04 -0.64 -12.14
CA THR A 10 1.96 0.47 -11.17
C THR A 10 2.27 0.05 -9.73
N SER A 11 1.81 -1.12 -9.29
CA SER A 11 2.16 -1.63 -7.96
C SER A 11 3.65 -1.97 -7.89
N ASN A 12 4.20 -2.64 -8.91
CA ASN A 12 5.63 -2.95 -8.96
C ASN A 12 6.50 -1.69 -8.98
N GLU A 13 6.07 -0.62 -9.67
CA GLU A 13 6.77 0.66 -9.67
C GLU A 13 6.79 1.28 -8.27
N LEU A 14 5.63 1.30 -7.59
CA LEU A 14 5.54 1.80 -6.21
C LEU A 14 6.42 0.98 -5.26
N ILE A 15 6.38 -0.35 -5.40
CA ILE A 15 7.23 -1.29 -4.66
C ILE A 15 8.70 -0.97 -4.91
N GLY A 16 9.13 -0.82 -6.16
CA GLY A 16 10.52 -0.51 -6.51
C GLY A 16 10.99 0.80 -5.88
N LEU A 17 10.16 1.84 -5.91
CA LEU A 17 10.48 3.13 -5.29
C LEU A 17 10.56 3.02 -3.77
N LEU A 18 9.58 2.42 -3.10
CA LEU A 18 9.62 2.28 -1.64
C LEU A 18 10.72 1.32 -1.18
N SER A 19 11.00 0.26 -1.93
CA SER A 19 12.11 -0.64 -1.63
C SER A 19 13.45 0.09 -1.74
N ASN A 20 13.70 0.79 -2.85
CA ASN A 20 15.00 1.42 -3.10
C ASN A 20 15.27 2.66 -2.25
N TYR A 21 14.24 3.47 -1.99
CA TYR A 21 14.38 4.74 -1.29
C TYR A 21 14.02 4.67 0.20
N TYR A 22 13.47 3.53 0.66
CA TYR A 22 13.06 3.38 2.05
C TYR A 22 13.45 2.01 2.64
N TRP A 23 12.85 0.90 2.19
CA TRP A 23 13.06 -0.40 2.86
C TRP A 23 14.49 -0.93 2.78
N ASN A 24 15.24 -0.56 1.75
CA ASN A 24 16.60 -1.03 1.52
C ASN A 24 17.68 -0.06 2.02
N THR A 25 17.34 1.05 2.66
CA THR A 25 18.37 1.94 3.21
C THR A 25 18.95 1.40 4.52
N SER A 26 20.21 1.73 4.81
CA SER A 26 20.90 1.32 6.04
C SER A 26 20.19 1.80 7.29
N GLU A 27 19.59 2.99 7.25
CA GLU A 27 18.82 3.53 8.37
C GLU A 27 17.60 2.66 8.71
N ILE A 28 16.92 2.10 7.70
CA ILE A 28 15.74 1.27 7.93
C ILE A 28 16.12 -0.18 8.26
N LYS A 29 17.09 -0.77 7.54
CA LYS A 29 17.49 -2.16 7.77
C LYS A 29 18.29 -2.36 9.04
N ASP A 30 19.33 -1.55 9.24
CA ASP A 30 20.32 -1.81 10.29
C ASP A 30 19.94 -1.08 11.58
N MET A 31 19.55 0.21 11.50
CA MET A 31 19.22 0.97 12.71
C MET A 31 17.85 0.61 13.29
N ASN A 32 16.87 0.30 12.44
CA ASN A 32 15.52 -0.08 12.89
C ASN A 32 15.29 -1.60 12.92
N GLN A 33 16.32 -2.37 12.58
CA GLN A 33 16.30 -3.83 12.55
C GLN A 33 15.11 -4.38 11.75
N ILE A 34 14.71 -3.65 10.70
CA ILE A 34 13.62 -4.07 9.84
C ILE A 34 14.14 -5.11 8.88
N VAL A 35 13.39 -6.18 8.82
CA VAL A 35 13.55 -7.19 7.82
C VAL A 35 12.37 -7.09 6.86
N HIS A 36 12.66 -6.82 5.59
CA HIS A 36 11.70 -6.69 4.48
C HIS A 36 12.12 -7.69 3.40
N PHE A 37 11.22 -8.59 3.02
CA PHE A 37 11.48 -9.60 2.00
C PHE A 37 10.41 -9.60 0.93
N GLU A 38 10.84 -9.52 -0.31
CA GLU A 38 10.01 -9.74 -1.48
C GLU A 38 9.68 -11.23 -1.60
N TYR A 39 8.39 -11.56 -1.67
CA TYR A 39 7.93 -12.92 -1.89
C TYR A 39 7.41 -13.06 -3.32
N GLY A 40 8.08 -13.92 -4.08
CA GLY A 40 7.56 -14.55 -5.30
C GLY A 40 7.46 -16.05 -5.07
N TYR A 41 6.37 -16.68 -5.52
CA TYR A 41 6.05 -18.11 -5.45
C TYR A 41 7.25 -19.05 -5.15
N GLU A 42 7.27 -19.54 -3.90
CA GLU A 42 7.99 -20.71 -3.34
C GLU A 42 9.50 -20.95 -3.54
N THR A 43 10.26 -20.30 -4.43
CA THR A 43 11.61 -20.83 -4.75
C THR A 43 12.86 -20.12 -4.22
N HIS A 44 12.82 -18.91 -3.65
CA HIS A 44 14.08 -18.19 -3.32
C HIS A 44 14.07 -17.36 -2.03
N ILE A 45 13.67 -17.95 -0.89
CA ILE A 45 13.95 -17.32 0.42
C ILE A 45 15.38 -17.67 0.83
N ASP A 46 16.24 -16.65 1.01
CA ASP A 46 17.62 -16.80 1.45
C ASP A 46 17.71 -17.53 2.82
N TYR A 47 18.71 -18.40 3.01
CA TYR A 47 18.82 -19.28 4.18
C TYR A 47 18.88 -18.50 5.50
N SER A 48 19.55 -17.35 5.50
CA SER A 48 19.62 -16.45 6.67
C SER A 48 18.23 -15.98 7.13
N VAL A 49 17.34 -15.80 6.17
CA VAL A 49 15.95 -15.36 6.36
C VAL A 49 15.08 -16.50 6.85
N GLN A 50 15.19 -17.67 6.22
CA GLN A 50 14.49 -18.87 6.65
C GLN A 50 14.79 -19.18 8.12
N ASN A 51 16.05 -19.02 8.54
CA ASN A 51 16.43 -19.18 9.94
C ASN A 51 15.77 -18.15 10.86
N LYS A 52 15.76 -16.86 10.47
CA LYS A 52 15.06 -15.81 11.22
C LYS A 52 13.56 -16.11 11.35
N LEU A 53 12.90 -16.53 10.26
CA LEU A 53 11.48 -16.90 10.25
C LEU A 53 11.20 -18.14 11.11
N ARG A 54 12.06 -19.16 11.01
CA ARG A 54 11.96 -20.39 11.82
C ARG A 54 12.07 -20.09 13.31
N LEU A 55 12.89 -19.13 13.71
CA LEU A 55 13.03 -18.72 15.11
C LEU A 55 11.84 -17.88 15.59
N ARG A 56 11.18 -17.16 14.68
CA ARG A 56 10.09 -16.22 15.03
C ARG A 56 8.79 -16.89 15.43
N GLN A 57 8.46 -18.03 14.82
CA GLN A 57 7.31 -18.91 15.14
C GLN A 57 5.91 -18.24 15.22
N SER A 58 5.77 -16.96 14.87
CA SER A 58 4.50 -16.24 14.94
C SER A 58 3.50 -16.78 13.91
N ARG A 59 2.19 -16.59 14.18
CA ARG A 59 1.14 -17.00 13.24
C ARG A 59 1.29 -16.32 11.89
N THR A 60 1.61 -15.03 11.88
CA THR A 60 1.86 -14.25 10.67
C THR A 60 3.03 -14.81 9.85
N ALA A 61 4.18 -15.06 10.47
CA ALA A 61 5.36 -15.59 9.78
C ALA A 61 5.11 -16.99 9.17
N LYS A 62 4.25 -17.81 9.78
CA LYS A 62 3.86 -19.13 9.27
C LYS A 62 2.96 -19.07 8.04
N HIS A 63 2.25 -17.97 7.82
CA HIS A 63 1.29 -17.80 6.73
C HIS A 63 1.84 -17.00 5.54
N ILE A 64 3.14 -16.67 5.54
CA ILE A 64 3.81 -15.98 4.42
C ILE A 64 3.62 -16.70 3.07
N ARG A 65 3.47 -18.04 3.09
CA ARG A 65 3.24 -18.83 1.88
C ARG A 65 1.89 -18.55 1.21
N PHE A 66 0.94 -17.94 1.93
CA PHE A 66 -0.45 -17.82 1.52
C PHE A 66 -0.90 -16.36 1.30
N ALA A 67 -0.06 -15.36 1.59
CA ALA A 67 -0.25 -13.93 1.29
C ALA A 67 0.94 -13.12 1.85
N PRO A 68 1.16 -11.83 1.50
CA PRO A 68 1.13 -11.04 0.27
C PRO A 68 2.59 -10.80 -0.21
N ASP A 69 2.82 -9.79 -1.05
CA ASP A 69 4.12 -9.48 -1.67
C ASP A 69 5.31 -9.39 -0.69
N PHE A 70 5.09 -9.02 0.58
CA PHE A 70 6.18 -8.88 1.56
C PHE A 70 5.82 -9.32 2.98
N LEU A 71 6.82 -9.77 3.73
CA LEU A 71 6.76 -9.87 5.20
C LEU A 71 7.71 -8.82 5.80
N VAL A 72 7.20 -8.06 6.77
CA VAL A 72 7.94 -7.03 7.48
C VAL A 72 7.95 -7.33 8.96
N PHE A 73 9.12 -7.14 9.57
CA PHE A 73 9.25 -7.20 11.02
C PHE A 73 10.47 -6.53 11.62
N ARG A 74 10.42 -6.24 12.93
CA ARG A 74 11.55 -5.80 13.75
C ARG A 74 12.21 -6.94 14.51
N THR A 75 13.51 -7.18 14.36
CA THR A 75 14.14 -8.33 15.04
C THR A 75 14.14 -8.24 16.57
N ASP A 76 14.10 -7.04 17.15
CA ASP A 76 14.07 -6.79 18.59
C ASP A 76 12.66 -6.75 19.22
N LYS A 77 11.59 -6.72 18.41
CA LYS A 77 10.22 -6.58 18.90
C LYS A 77 9.38 -7.80 18.57
N GLU A 78 9.03 -8.58 19.58
CA GLU A 78 8.09 -9.69 19.45
C GLU A 78 6.73 -9.18 18.94
N ASN A 79 6.02 -9.99 18.13
CA ASN A 79 4.72 -9.64 17.55
C ASN A 79 4.70 -8.39 16.65
N SER A 80 5.84 -8.00 16.09
CA SER A 80 5.93 -6.96 15.06
C SER A 80 5.79 -7.50 13.63
N ASP A 81 5.48 -8.79 13.46
CA ASP A 81 5.22 -9.37 12.13
C ASP A 81 3.97 -8.77 11.52
N PHE A 82 4.10 -8.26 10.30
CA PHE A 82 2.97 -8.08 9.43
C PHE A 82 3.33 -8.37 7.98
N LEU A 83 2.36 -8.93 7.31
CA LEU A 83 2.27 -9.09 5.88
C LEU A 83 2.01 -7.72 5.25
N LEU A 84 2.83 -7.31 4.28
CA LEU A 84 2.77 -5.98 3.68
C LEU A 84 2.38 -6.06 2.19
N GLU A 85 1.30 -5.36 1.85
CA GLU A 85 0.76 -5.25 0.50
C GLU A 85 0.86 -3.82 -0.04
N TYR A 86 0.98 -3.67 -1.36
CA TYR A 86 1.03 -2.37 -2.02
C TYR A 86 -0.13 -2.17 -2.99
N LYS A 87 -0.88 -1.09 -2.81
CA LYS A 87 -1.99 -0.71 -3.69
C LYS A 87 -1.79 0.71 -4.21
N VAL A 88 -1.77 0.85 -5.53
CA VAL A 88 -1.92 2.15 -6.19
C VAL A 88 -3.41 2.37 -6.46
N THR A 89 -4.02 3.33 -5.77
CA THR A 89 -5.46 3.56 -5.86
C THR A 89 -5.82 4.62 -6.90
N LYS A 90 -6.98 4.43 -7.54
CA LYS A 90 -7.55 5.36 -8.52
C LYS A 90 -8.70 6.14 -7.90
N THR A 91 -8.98 7.33 -8.44
CA THR A 91 -10.18 8.08 -8.03
C THR A 91 -11.42 7.19 -8.25
N PRO A 92 -12.37 7.14 -7.31
CA PRO A 92 -13.60 6.39 -7.48
C PRO A 92 -14.34 6.80 -8.75
N ARG A 93 -15.07 5.85 -9.36
CA ARG A 93 -15.79 6.08 -10.62
C ARG A 93 -17.08 6.89 -10.47
N TYR A 94 -17.57 7.10 -9.25
CA TYR A 94 -18.88 7.69 -8.96
C TYR A 94 -18.79 9.07 -8.31
N LYS A 95 -19.90 9.82 -8.34
CA LYS A 95 -20.01 11.19 -7.82
C LYS A 95 -20.08 11.18 -6.29
N PHE A 96 -18.94 11.39 -5.63
CA PHE A 96 -18.89 11.68 -4.19
C PHE A 96 -18.99 13.19 -3.91
N GLY A 97 -19.51 13.97 -4.87
CA GLY A 97 -19.50 15.42 -4.83
C GLY A 97 -18.10 15.95 -4.53
N ASN A 98 -18.01 16.88 -3.58
CA ASN A 98 -16.75 17.51 -3.18
C ASN A 98 -15.84 16.61 -2.33
N LYS A 99 -16.32 15.45 -1.86
CA LYS A 99 -15.55 14.54 -0.99
C LYS A 99 -14.82 13.44 -1.75
N GLN A 100 -14.92 13.38 -3.08
CA GLN A 100 -14.34 12.31 -3.89
C GLN A 100 -12.84 12.10 -3.68
N TRP A 101 -12.12 13.17 -3.30
CA TRP A 101 -10.69 13.14 -3.02
C TRP A 101 -10.32 12.34 -1.79
N ASN A 102 -11.27 12.11 -0.87
CA ASN A 102 -11.08 11.32 0.35
C ASN A 102 -11.39 9.84 0.16
N TYR A 103 -11.72 9.40 -1.06
CA TYR A 103 -12.07 8.02 -1.32
C TYR A 103 -11.15 7.43 -2.39
N GLY A 104 -10.83 6.15 -2.25
CA GLY A 104 -10.10 5.35 -3.22
C GLY A 104 -10.86 4.08 -3.59
N GLN A 105 -10.22 3.22 -4.38
CA GLN A 105 -10.70 1.88 -4.73
C GLN A 105 -9.65 0.83 -4.39
N ILE A 106 -10.12 -0.32 -3.91
CA ILE A 106 -9.33 -1.54 -3.68
C ILE A 106 -10.12 -2.75 -4.18
N GLU A 107 -9.43 -3.76 -4.72
CA GLU A 107 -10.07 -4.98 -5.23
C GLU A 107 -10.79 -5.71 -4.10
N ALA A 108 -12.05 -6.10 -4.36
CA ALA A 108 -12.94 -6.61 -3.32
C ALA A 108 -12.42 -7.92 -2.73
N ASP A 109 -12.04 -8.87 -3.58
CA ASP A 109 -11.54 -10.18 -3.15
C ASP A 109 -10.22 -10.04 -2.39
N ALA A 110 -9.35 -9.10 -2.79
CA ALA A 110 -8.11 -8.82 -2.09
C ALA A 110 -8.38 -8.29 -0.67
N LEU A 111 -9.28 -7.29 -0.53
CA LEU A 111 -9.64 -6.75 0.77
C LEU A 111 -10.33 -7.78 1.67
N GLU A 112 -11.25 -8.56 1.13
CA GLU A 112 -11.92 -9.66 1.84
C GLU A 112 -10.91 -10.69 2.33
N ASN A 113 -9.93 -11.06 1.49
CA ASN A 113 -8.85 -11.95 1.90
C ASN A 113 -8.03 -11.35 3.07
N TYR A 114 -7.68 -10.07 3.02
CA TYR A 114 -6.95 -9.43 4.14
C TYR A 114 -7.76 -9.46 5.43
N LEU A 115 -9.06 -9.16 5.38
CA LEU A 115 -9.96 -9.22 6.54
C LEU A 115 -10.08 -10.65 7.09
N ASN A 116 -10.11 -11.66 6.21
CA ASN A 116 -10.13 -13.06 6.62
C ASN A 116 -8.81 -13.46 7.31
N LEU A 117 -7.65 -13.08 6.75
CA LEU A 117 -6.35 -13.31 7.38
C LEU A 117 -6.28 -12.66 8.77
N LEU A 118 -6.73 -11.42 8.89
CA LEU A 118 -6.80 -10.72 10.17
C LEU A 118 -7.68 -11.45 11.19
N SER A 119 -8.82 -12.01 10.76
CA SER A 119 -9.69 -12.81 11.63
C SER A 119 -9.02 -14.09 12.16
N MET A 120 -8.00 -14.59 11.45
CA MET A 120 -7.18 -15.74 11.88
C MET A 120 -6.00 -15.32 12.78
N GLY A 121 -5.86 -14.02 13.08
CA GLY A 121 -4.75 -13.45 13.84
C GLY A 121 -3.48 -13.25 13.02
N ILE A 122 -3.59 -13.22 11.69
CA ILE A 122 -2.49 -12.92 10.78
C ILE A 122 -2.52 -11.42 10.49
N CYS A 123 -1.48 -10.71 10.90
CA CYS A 123 -1.41 -9.26 10.72
C CYS A 123 -1.09 -8.91 9.27
N VAL A 124 -1.95 -8.13 8.63
CA VAL A 124 -1.76 -7.59 7.27
C VAL A 124 -1.81 -6.07 7.34
N ALA A 125 -0.83 -5.39 6.75
CA ALA A 125 -0.85 -3.96 6.52
C ALA A 125 -0.83 -3.68 5.01
N VAL A 126 -1.52 -2.62 4.60
CA VAL A 126 -1.64 -2.23 3.20
C VAL A 126 -1.11 -0.81 3.04
N VAL A 127 -0.05 -0.66 2.25
CA VAL A 127 0.42 0.65 1.77
C VAL A 127 -0.44 1.06 0.59
N ILE A 128 -1.08 2.22 0.71
CA ILE A 128 -1.90 2.80 -0.35
C ILE A 128 -1.22 4.06 -0.85
N TYR A 129 -0.83 4.06 -2.12
CA TYR A 129 -0.46 5.29 -2.82
C TYR A 129 -1.66 5.88 -3.54
N CYS A 130 -1.95 7.15 -3.24
CA CYS A 130 -3.09 7.88 -3.76
C CYS A 130 -2.65 9.25 -4.32
N PRO A 131 -2.42 9.36 -5.64
CA PRO A 131 -1.77 10.54 -6.24
C PRO A 131 -2.54 11.86 -6.10
N TYR A 132 -3.85 11.80 -5.81
CA TYR A 132 -4.75 12.96 -5.73
C TYR A 132 -5.14 13.34 -4.30
N HIS A 133 -4.91 12.45 -3.33
CA HIS A 133 -5.26 12.70 -1.94
C HIS A 133 -4.20 13.62 -1.31
N SER A 134 -4.59 14.45 -0.33
CA SER A 134 -3.67 15.38 0.35
C SER A 134 -2.54 14.66 1.09
N ARG A 135 -2.82 13.44 1.54
CA ARG A 135 -1.89 12.49 2.16
C ARG A 135 -1.64 11.36 1.15
N PRO A 136 -0.61 11.44 0.31
CA PRO A 136 -0.46 10.53 -0.82
C PRO A 136 -0.02 9.13 -0.49
N LEU A 137 0.65 8.95 0.64
CA LEU A 137 1.12 7.65 1.09
C LEU A 137 0.47 7.33 2.43
N LEU A 138 -0.41 6.33 2.40
CA LEU A 138 -1.17 5.87 3.53
C LEU A 138 -0.73 4.45 3.88
N CYS A 139 -0.85 4.07 5.14
CA CYS A 139 -0.62 2.70 5.57
C CYS A 139 -1.51 2.38 6.76
N GLY A 140 -2.09 1.19 6.76
CA GLY A 140 -2.86 0.73 7.89
C GLY A 140 -3.20 -0.74 7.79
N ILE A 141 -3.72 -1.26 8.89
CA ILE A 141 -4.32 -2.59 8.96
C ILE A 141 -5.75 -2.48 8.42
N PRO A 142 -6.13 -3.27 7.39
CA PRO A 142 -7.47 -3.25 6.85
C PRO A 142 -8.54 -3.46 7.92
N ASP A 143 -9.58 -2.64 7.85
CA ASP A 143 -10.74 -2.71 8.73
C ASP A 143 -12.02 -2.54 7.89
N ARG A 144 -13.15 -3.09 8.35
CA ARG A 144 -14.45 -2.90 7.69
C ARG A 144 -14.85 -1.43 7.62
N THR A 145 -14.40 -0.60 8.55
CA THR A 145 -14.57 0.86 8.57
C THR A 145 -13.89 1.56 7.39
N TRP A 146 -12.91 0.93 6.73
CA TRP A 146 -12.37 1.46 5.49
C TRP A 146 -13.42 1.44 4.39
N ILE A 147 -14.33 0.46 4.39
CA ILE A 147 -15.28 0.25 3.29
C ILE A 147 -16.38 1.31 3.34
N TYR A 148 -16.51 2.05 2.24
CA TYR A 148 -17.62 2.96 2.01
C TYR A 148 -18.59 2.37 0.98
N GLY A 149 -19.81 2.11 1.41
CA GLY A 149 -20.86 1.52 0.56
C GLY A 149 -20.69 0.00 0.36
N GLY A 150 -21.24 -0.51 -0.74
CA GLY A 150 -21.19 -1.95 -1.06
C GLY A 150 -20.17 -2.29 -2.14
N ARG A 151 -19.94 -3.60 -2.34
CA ARG A 151 -19.12 -4.16 -3.42
C ARG A 151 -19.63 -3.67 -4.78
N GLN A 152 -18.72 -3.21 -5.65
CA GLN A 152 -19.03 -2.62 -6.95
C GLN A 152 -18.37 -3.40 -8.07
N SER A 153 -19.14 -3.85 -9.05
CA SER A 153 -18.62 -4.49 -10.25
C SER A 153 -18.26 -3.48 -11.34
N THR A 154 -17.10 -3.66 -11.99
CA THR A 154 -16.75 -2.86 -13.16
C THR A 154 -17.23 -3.54 -14.44
N PHE A 155 -18.42 -3.20 -14.92
CA PHE A 155 -19.04 -3.75 -16.14
C PHE A 155 -18.39 -3.31 -17.47
N SER A 156 -17.24 -2.63 -17.48
CA SER A 156 -16.84 -1.79 -18.62
C SER A 156 -15.46 -2.07 -19.24
N SER A 157 -15.03 -3.33 -19.30
CA SER A 157 -13.91 -3.72 -20.18
C SER A 157 -14.05 -5.18 -20.60
N SER A 158 -13.60 -5.52 -21.80
CA SER A 158 -13.59 -6.86 -22.41
C SER A 158 -12.66 -7.88 -21.71
N GLY A 159 -12.50 -7.76 -20.40
CA GLY A 159 -11.78 -8.69 -19.53
C GLY A 159 -12.49 -8.80 -18.17
N SER A 160 -12.14 -9.83 -17.40
CA SER A 160 -12.72 -10.15 -16.07
C SER A 160 -13.10 -8.89 -15.29
N GLY A 161 -14.39 -8.73 -15.00
CA GLY A 161 -14.92 -7.64 -14.20
C GLY A 161 -14.53 -7.84 -12.75
N THR A 162 -13.30 -7.48 -12.39
CA THR A 162 -12.86 -7.51 -11.00
C THR A 162 -13.70 -6.53 -10.19
N ASP A 163 -14.26 -6.97 -9.08
CA ASP A 163 -15.05 -6.11 -8.20
C ASP A 163 -14.14 -5.26 -7.29
N TYR A 164 -14.67 -4.12 -6.82
CA TYR A 164 -13.96 -3.23 -5.89
C TYR A 164 -14.85 -2.83 -4.72
N TYR A 165 -14.20 -2.50 -3.61
CA TYR A 165 -14.76 -1.60 -2.61
C TYR A 165 -14.24 -0.18 -2.84
N ASN A 166 -15.11 0.80 -2.61
CA ASN A 166 -14.62 2.15 -2.35
C ASN A 166 -14.13 2.18 -0.91
N ILE A 167 -12.99 2.80 -0.67
CA ILE A 167 -12.43 2.94 0.66
C ILE A 167 -12.37 4.41 1.05
N ASP A 168 -12.73 4.73 2.30
CA ASP A 168 -12.51 6.03 2.89
C ASP A 168 -11.03 6.15 3.28
N LEU A 169 -10.30 6.99 2.56
CA LEU A 169 -8.89 7.25 2.80
C LEU A 169 -8.67 8.08 4.06
N SER A 170 -9.69 8.81 4.55
CA SER A 170 -9.59 9.68 5.72
C SER A 170 -9.38 8.90 7.02
N VAL A 171 -9.90 7.67 7.10
CA VAL A 171 -9.72 6.78 8.27
C VAL A 171 -8.39 6.03 8.25
N ILE A 172 -7.68 6.03 7.14
CA ILE A 172 -6.40 5.33 6.98
C ILE A 172 -5.27 6.27 7.43
N PRO A 173 -4.39 5.83 8.36
CA PRO A 173 -3.25 6.65 8.80
C PRO A 173 -2.29 7.00 7.67
N GLU A 174 -1.57 8.12 7.82
CA GLU A 174 -0.39 8.39 6.99
C GLU A 174 0.64 7.28 7.22
N PHE A 175 1.40 6.92 6.18
CA PHE A 175 2.46 5.93 6.27
C PHE A 175 3.42 6.23 7.43
N SER A 176 3.84 7.49 7.58
CA SER A 176 4.68 7.95 8.69
C SER A 176 4.09 7.72 10.07
N SER A 177 2.80 8.02 10.24
CA SER A 177 2.10 7.83 11.50
C SER A 177 1.99 6.34 11.83
N PHE A 178 1.67 5.51 10.83
CA PHE A 178 1.59 4.05 11.00
C PHE A 178 2.94 3.45 11.42
N MET A 179 4.04 3.83 10.75
CA MET A 179 5.38 3.32 11.08
C MET A 179 5.78 3.70 12.51
N LYS A 180 5.47 4.93 12.93
CA LYS A 180 5.73 5.40 14.30
C LYS A 180 4.91 4.63 15.32
N SER A 181 3.60 4.44 15.09
CA SER A 181 2.73 3.78 16.06
C SER A 181 2.94 2.27 16.13
N TYR A 182 3.07 1.60 14.98
CA TYR A 182 3.10 0.14 14.90
C TYR A 182 4.51 -0.41 15.11
N LEU A 183 5.48 0.19 14.43
CA LEU A 183 6.87 -0.24 14.47
C LEU A 183 7.74 0.61 15.40
N GLY A 184 7.25 1.72 15.96
CA GLY A 184 8.08 2.56 16.82
C GLY A 184 9.18 3.30 16.06
N ILE A 185 8.97 3.56 14.77
CA ILE A 185 9.96 4.20 13.89
C ILE A 185 9.51 5.64 13.62
N PRO A 186 10.10 6.63 14.30
CA PRO A 186 9.77 8.03 14.10
C PRO A 186 10.21 8.51 12.72
N LEU A 187 9.26 8.66 11.79
CA LEU A 187 9.57 9.19 10.45
C LEU A 187 9.88 10.68 10.43
N ASP A 188 9.55 11.40 11.51
CA ASP A 188 9.97 12.77 11.82
C ASP A 188 11.47 12.89 12.14
N THR A 189 12.20 11.77 12.32
CA THR A 189 13.66 11.77 12.48
C THR A 189 14.39 11.10 11.30
N THR A 190 13.64 10.48 10.39
CA THR A 190 14.13 9.94 9.10
C THR A 190 13.76 10.87 7.94
N ASP A 191 13.76 12.18 8.21
CA ASP A 191 13.43 13.31 7.34
C ASP A 191 14.12 13.32 5.96
N ASN A 192 15.03 12.39 5.68
CA ASN A 192 15.65 12.22 4.36
C ASN A 192 14.94 11.20 3.46
N LEU A 193 14.20 10.22 3.98
CA LEU A 193 13.77 9.06 3.18
C LEU A 193 12.43 9.26 2.46
N LEU A 194 11.46 9.92 3.10
CA LEU A 194 10.17 10.29 2.51
C LEU A 194 10.04 11.81 2.39
N ASN A 195 11.13 12.46 2.00
CA ASN A 195 11.20 13.90 1.89
C ASN A 195 10.52 14.41 0.60
N LYS A 196 10.52 15.73 0.44
CA LYS A 196 10.07 16.41 -0.78
C LYS A 196 10.67 15.84 -2.07
N GLY A 197 11.92 15.35 -2.03
CA GLY A 197 12.58 14.68 -3.15
C GLY A 197 11.91 13.36 -3.54
N PHE A 198 11.61 12.49 -2.58
CA PHE A 198 10.87 11.25 -2.80
C PHE A 198 9.46 11.52 -3.34
N PHE A 199 8.74 12.48 -2.76
CA PHE A 199 7.42 12.85 -3.28
C PHE A 199 7.49 13.48 -4.68
N ASN A 200 8.53 14.26 -5.00
CA ASN A 200 8.74 14.73 -6.37
C ASN A 200 8.98 13.57 -7.34
N LEU A 201 9.71 12.51 -6.93
CA LEU A 201 9.87 11.30 -7.74
C LEU A 201 8.53 10.63 -8.01
N LEU A 202 7.71 10.41 -6.97
CA LEU A 202 6.36 9.84 -7.13
C LEU A 202 5.45 10.69 -8.03
N LYS A 203 5.47 12.01 -7.82
CA LYS A 203 4.66 12.97 -8.57
C LYS A 203 5.00 12.99 -10.06
N ASN A 204 6.29 12.89 -10.38
CA ASN A 204 6.79 12.97 -11.75
C ASN A 204 6.85 11.59 -12.43
N ASN A 205 6.53 10.51 -11.72
CA ASN A 205 6.57 9.16 -12.27
C ASN A 205 5.36 8.92 -13.20
N PRO A 206 5.57 8.64 -14.50
CA PRO A 206 4.49 8.53 -15.48
C PRO A 206 3.61 7.29 -15.27
N LEU A 207 4.12 6.23 -14.62
CA LEU A 207 3.32 5.05 -14.28
C LEU A 207 2.41 5.31 -13.08
N LEU A 208 2.89 6.10 -12.12
CA LEU A 208 2.14 6.46 -10.90
C LEU A 208 1.26 7.70 -11.06
N GLY A 209 1.32 8.36 -12.22
CA GLY A 209 0.44 9.45 -12.60
C GLY A 209 -1.04 9.02 -12.62
N THR A 210 -1.93 9.97 -12.31
CA THR A 210 -3.37 9.73 -12.30
C THR A 210 -3.90 9.28 -13.66
N THR A 211 -4.38 8.03 -13.74
CA THR A 211 -5.41 7.67 -14.72
C THR A 211 -6.77 7.77 -14.04
N HIS A 212 -7.39 8.95 -14.09
CA HIS A 212 -8.78 9.08 -13.69
C HIS A 212 -9.65 8.22 -14.60
N ALA A 213 -10.73 7.67 -14.07
CA ALA A 213 -11.75 7.07 -14.93
C ALA A 213 -12.24 8.13 -15.92
N ARG A 214 -12.41 7.76 -17.20
CA ARG A 214 -12.87 8.69 -18.26
C ARG A 214 -14.17 9.42 -17.90
N SER A 215 -15.04 8.75 -17.13
CA SER A 215 -16.32 9.26 -16.62
C SER A 215 -16.22 10.09 -15.34
N SER A 216 -15.03 10.26 -14.76
CA SER A 216 -14.84 11.12 -13.60
C SER A 216 -15.05 12.58 -14.02
N THR A 217 -15.93 13.30 -13.32
CA THR A 217 -16.15 14.74 -13.50
C THR A 217 -14.91 15.58 -13.18
N TYR A 218 -13.85 14.94 -12.68
CA TYR A 218 -12.60 15.57 -12.26
C TYR A 218 -11.42 15.26 -13.19
N ASN A 219 -11.68 14.79 -14.42
CA ASN A 219 -10.72 14.82 -15.54
C ASN A 219 -10.47 16.26 -16.02
N ASN A 220 -10.07 17.15 -15.10
CA ASN A 220 -9.83 18.56 -15.38
C ASN A 220 -8.35 18.87 -15.07
N PRO A 221 -7.64 19.63 -15.93
CA PRO A 221 -6.27 20.09 -15.68
C PRO A 221 -6.03 20.76 -14.32
N ARG A 222 -7.09 21.30 -13.69
CA ARG A 222 -7.05 21.86 -12.33
C ARG A 222 -6.73 20.84 -11.23
N TYR A 223 -6.92 19.56 -11.49
CA TYR A 223 -6.72 18.50 -10.51
C TYR A 223 -5.73 17.48 -11.07
N SER A 224 -4.44 17.71 -10.79
CA SER A 224 -3.33 16.84 -11.21
C SER A 224 -2.72 16.09 -10.01
N THR A 225 -1.90 15.08 -10.29
CA THR A 225 -1.10 14.41 -9.25
C THR A 225 -0.35 15.43 -8.40
N GLY A 226 -0.50 15.30 -7.08
CA GLY A 226 0.21 16.16 -6.14
C GLY A 226 -0.32 17.58 -6.01
N PHE A 227 -1.48 17.90 -6.59
CA PHE A 227 -2.11 19.21 -6.45
C PHE A 227 -2.39 19.58 -4.97
N ASN A 228 -2.76 18.60 -4.15
CA ASN A 228 -3.07 18.80 -2.73
C ASN A 228 -1.90 18.47 -1.79
N TRP A 229 -0.70 18.21 -2.33
CA TRP A 229 0.49 17.92 -1.51
C TRP A 229 1.11 19.25 -1.12
N THR A 230 0.47 19.96 -0.19
CA THR A 230 0.96 21.24 0.29
C THR A 230 2.23 21.02 1.11
N GLY A 231 3.40 21.23 0.48
CA GLY A 231 4.65 21.61 1.14
C GLY A 231 5.26 20.66 2.18
N LYS A 232 4.92 19.37 2.19
CA LYS A 232 5.72 18.34 2.88
C LYS A 232 6.91 17.92 1.99
#